data_AF-A0A136KRI9-F1
#
_entry.id   AF-A0A136KRI9-F1
#
_cell.length_a   1.000
_cell.length_b   1.000
_cell.length_c   1.000
_cell.angle_alpha   90.00
_cell.angle_beta   90.00
_cell.angle_gamma   90.00
#
_symmetry.space_group_name_H-M   'P 1'
#
loop_
_entity.id
_entity.type
_entity.pdbx_description
1 polymer ?
#
loop_
_entity_poly.entity_id
_entity_poly.type
_entity_poly.pdbx_seq_one_letter_code
_entity_poly.pdbx_strand_id
1 'polypeptide(L)'
;MRAHLIDTHDTQAVSAWFEIYYQNMHQKPWWSLEMLMRQLPLGRDLTSGYTPHLDRYADELTKIKPHYVHLVGRKKEIDIVQQILSKTAESNAIISGQPGTGRKTIVEALAKTIYEGKSNALLAYKRVMLLDMEQILSENTDQIAREQLLSELLDEAARAKNIIVVIENFERYIADDAGGVKRFYRHRKVRTSVYSTVYCYYYTLSLPAIYSW
;
A
#
# COMPACT_ATOMS: atom_id res chain seq x y z
N MET A 1 -22.33 -29.88 -7.82
CA MET A 1 -21.72 -28.81 -7.01
C MET A 1 -22.61 -28.61 -5.78
N ARG A 2 -22.19 -29.05 -4.60
CA ARG A 2 -22.96 -28.83 -3.36
C ARG A 2 -22.75 -27.38 -2.93
N ALA A 3 -23.79 -26.56 -2.95
CA ALA A 3 -23.77 -25.29 -2.25
C ALA A 3 -23.53 -25.60 -0.77
N HIS A 4 -22.43 -25.09 -0.22
CA HIS A 4 -22.20 -25.17 1.22
C HIS A 4 -23.19 -24.19 1.87
N LEU A 5 -24.40 -24.68 2.12
CA LEU A 5 -25.45 -23.92 2.77
C LEU A 5 -25.00 -23.66 4.20
N ILE A 6 -25.07 -22.40 4.61
CA ILE A 6 -24.73 -21.91 5.95
C ILE A 6 -25.57 -22.70 6.96
N ASP A 7 -24.92 -23.37 7.91
CA ASP A 7 -25.61 -24.13 8.96
C ASP A 7 -26.17 -23.17 10.02
N THR A 8 -27.21 -23.60 10.73
CA THR A 8 -27.77 -22.92 11.91
C THR A 8 -26.70 -22.58 12.94
N HIS A 9 -25.70 -23.46 13.10
CA HIS A 9 -24.54 -23.20 13.96
C HIS A 9 -23.68 -22.00 13.46
N ASP A 10 -23.46 -21.89 12.15
CA ASP A 10 -22.72 -20.76 11.56
C ASP A 10 -23.50 -19.44 11.73
N THR A 11 -24.83 -19.48 11.59
CA THR A 11 -25.67 -18.29 11.83
C THR A 11 -25.62 -17.82 13.28
N GLN A 12 -25.57 -18.74 14.24
CA GLN A 12 -25.45 -18.40 15.66
C GLN A 12 -24.06 -17.84 15.98
N ALA A 13 -23.00 -18.40 15.40
CA ALA A 13 -21.65 -17.87 15.56
C ALA A 13 -21.53 -16.44 15.00
N VAL A 14 -22.11 -16.18 13.82
CA VAL A 14 -22.16 -14.84 13.23
C VAL A 14 -23.00 -13.89 14.08
N SER A 15 -24.18 -14.31 14.57
CA SER A 15 -25.04 -13.51 15.45
C SER A 15 -24.33 -13.15 16.75
N ALA A 16 -23.72 -14.13 17.42
CA ALA A 16 -23.00 -13.92 18.66
C ALA A 16 -21.79 -13.00 18.47
N TRP A 17 -21.04 -13.18 17.37
CA TRP A 17 -19.96 -12.25 16.99
C TRP A 17 -20.49 -10.84 16.75
N PHE A 18 -21.63 -10.71 16.05
CA PHE A 18 -22.27 -9.43 15.75
C PHE A 18 -22.72 -8.73 17.03
N GLU A 19 -23.35 -9.44 17.97
CA GLU A 19 -23.75 -8.89 19.27
C GLU A 19 -22.55 -8.44 20.11
N ILE A 20 -21.48 -9.24 20.17
CA ILE A 20 -20.22 -8.85 20.83
C ILE A 20 -19.63 -7.59 20.17
N TYR A 21 -19.69 -7.49 18.84
CA TYR A 21 -19.19 -6.34 18.10
C TYR A 21 -19.98 -5.06 18.44
N TYR A 22 -21.32 -5.12 18.40
CA TYR A 22 -22.18 -3.96 18.68
C TYR A 22 -22.14 -3.53 20.15
N GLN A 23 -22.13 -4.48 21.10
CA GLN A 23 -22.01 -4.19 22.53
C GLN A 23 -20.73 -3.39 22.84
N ASN A 24 -19.59 -3.82 22.29
CA ASN A 24 -18.32 -3.13 22.48
C ASN A 24 -18.27 -1.73 21.84
N MET A 25 -19.11 -1.48 20.83
CA MET A 25 -19.19 -0.18 20.15
C MET A 25 -19.99 0.84 20.95
N HIS A 26 -21.06 0.42 21.61
CA HIS A 26 -21.94 1.29 22.40
C HIS A 26 -21.39 1.67 23.78
N GLN A 27 -20.48 0.89 24.35
CA GLN A 27 -19.93 1.19 25.69
C GLN A 27 -18.96 2.37 25.73
N LYS A 28 -18.46 2.84 24.58
CA LYS A 28 -17.48 3.94 24.57
C LYS A 28 -18.21 5.28 24.58
N PRO A 29 -18.04 6.13 25.60
CA PRO A 29 -18.65 7.45 25.60
C PRO A 29 -18.12 8.29 24.43
N TRP A 30 -18.95 9.18 23.89
CA TRP A 30 -18.60 9.99 22.71
C TRP A 30 -17.38 10.89 22.96
N TRP A 31 -17.13 11.28 24.21
CA TRP A 31 -15.95 12.06 24.62
C TRP A 31 -14.69 11.21 24.88
N SER A 32 -14.76 9.88 24.71
CA SER A 32 -13.55 9.07 24.77
C SER A 32 -12.57 9.52 23.69
N LEU A 33 -11.27 9.53 24.00
CA LEU A 33 -10.22 9.92 23.05
C LEU A 33 -10.34 9.15 21.72
N GLU A 34 -10.71 7.88 21.78
CA GLU A 34 -10.93 7.04 20.60
C GLU A 34 -12.12 7.50 19.74
N MET A 35 -13.22 7.92 20.35
CA MET A 35 -14.39 8.48 19.63
C MET A 35 -14.10 9.86 19.06
N LEU A 36 -13.39 10.71 19.80
CA LEU A 36 -12.97 12.03 19.32
C LEU A 36 -12.00 11.91 18.14
N MET A 37 -11.07 10.95 18.18
CA MET A 37 -10.15 10.66 17.08
C MET A 37 -10.80 9.92 15.90
N ARG A 38 -12.06 9.45 15.99
CA ARG A 38 -12.78 8.95 14.79
C ARG A 38 -13.09 10.07 13.81
N GLN A 39 -13.17 11.31 14.26
CA GLN A 39 -13.24 12.44 13.35
C GLN A 39 -11.86 12.69 12.76
N LEU A 40 -11.77 12.57 11.44
CA LEU A 40 -10.54 12.82 10.70
C LEU A 40 -10.10 14.27 10.93
N PRO A 41 -8.79 14.53 11.06
CA PRO A 41 -8.29 15.89 11.19
C PRO A 41 -8.73 16.72 9.99
N LEU A 42 -9.29 17.90 10.27
CA LEU A 42 -9.70 18.86 9.24
C LEU A 42 -8.48 19.21 8.39
N GLY A 43 -8.65 19.19 7.07
CA GLY A 43 -7.58 19.53 6.12
C GLY A 43 -6.61 18.39 5.82
N ARG A 44 -6.92 17.13 6.16
CA ARG A 44 -6.12 15.97 5.71
C ARG A 44 -5.83 16.01 4.20
N ASP A 45 -6.86 16.18 3.39
CA ASP A 45 -6.70 16.14 1.93
C ASP A 45 -5.87 17.34 1.42
N LEU A 46 -5.87 18.44 2.19
CA LEU A 46 -5.04 19.63 1.95
C LEU A 46 -3.55 19.41 2.28
N THR A 47 -3.19 18.34 3.01
CA THR A 47 -1.78 18.00 3.29
C THR A 47 -1.09 17.27 2.13
N SER A 48 -1.86 16.84 1.13
CA SER A 48 -1.31 16.16 -0.05
C SER A 48 -0.95 17.17 -1.14
N GLY A 49 0.20 16.95 -1.79
CA GLY A 49 0.54 17.69 -3.00
C GLY A 49 -0.45 17.38 -4.13
N TYR A 50 -0.65 18.36 -5.03
CA TYR A 50 -1.47 18.18 -6.23
C TYR A 50 -0.80 17.15 -7.16
N THR A 51 -1.51 16.06 -7.48
CA THR A 51 -1.00 14.93 -8.28
C THR A 51 -1.88 14.57 -9.49
N PRO A 52 -2.08 15.50 -10.45
CA PRO A 52 -2.99 15.33 -11.57
C PRO A 52 -2.60 14.22 -12.58
N HIS A 53 -1.33 13.84 -12.72
CA HIS A 53 -0.97 12.73 -13.59
C HIS A 53 -1.19 11.40 -12.87
N LEU A 54 -0.69 11.27 -11.65
CA LEU A 54 -0.82 10.07 -10.83
C LEU A 54 -2.29 9.71 -10.55
N ASP A 55 -3.14 10.69 -10.26
CA ASP A 55 -4.57 10.46 -10.02
C ASP A 55 -5.31 9.90 -11.25
N ARG A 56 -4.74 10.00 -12.46
CA ARG A 56 -5.31 9.41 -13.69
C ARG A 56 -4.96 7.95 -13.88
N TYR A 57 -3.83 7.50 -13.33
CA TYR A 57 -3.27 6.15 -13.51
C TYR A 57 -3.27 5.34 -12.20
N ALA A 58 -3.88 5.85 -11.14
CA ALA A 58 -3.86 5.19 -9.85
C ALA A 58 -5.15 5.39 -9.06
N ASP A 59 -5.54 4.31 -8.39
CA ASP A 59 -6.69 4.27 -7.50
C ASP A 59 -6.27 4.54 -6.07
N GLU A 60 -6.93 5.50 -5.43
CA GLU A 60 -6.67 5.79 -4.03
C GLU A 60 -7.39 4.79 -3.10
N LEU A 61 -6.61 3.97 -2.40
CA LEU A 61 -7.09 3.00 -1.42
C LEU A 61 -7.52 3.66 -0.10
N THR A 62 -7.00 4.87 0.17
CA THR A 62 -7.33 5.70 1.33
C THR A 62 -8.58 6.57 1.16
N LYS A 63 -9.43 6.30 0.16
CA LYS A 63 -10.75 6.94 0.07
C LYS A 63 -11.72 6.32 1.08
N ILE A 64 -12.73 7.10 1.50
CA ILE A 64 -13.85 6.59 2.31
C ILE A 64 -14.54 5.49 1.51
N LYS A 65 -14.49 4.26 2.01
CA LYS A 65 -15.25 3.13 1.45
C LYS A 65 -16.42 2.81 2.36
N PRO A 66 -17.61 2.47 1.81
CA PRO A 66 -18.77 2.08 2.61
C PRO A 66 -18.52 0.80 3.40
N HIS A 67 -17.66 -0.08 2.87
CA HIS A 67 -17.26 -1.32 3.51
C HIS A 67 -15.74 -1.49 3.35
N TYR A 68 -15.06 -1.76 4.46
CA TYR A 68 -13.67 -2.22 4.44
C TYR A 68 -13.63 -3.70 4.75
N VAL A 69 -12.76 -4.43 4.06
CA VAL A 69 -12.51 -5.84 4.38
C VAL A 69 -11.93 -5.94 5.79
N HIS A 70 -12.58 -6.72 6.65
CA HIS A 70 -12.07 -7.01 7.98
C HIS A 70 -11.05 -8.15 7.89
N LEU A 71 -9.77 -7.81 8.03
CA LEU A 71 -8.69 -8.78 8.05
C LEU A 71 -8.47 -9.31 9.46
N VAL A 72 -8.71 -10.61 9.67
CA VAL A 72 -8.49 -11.30 10.96
C VAL A 72 -7.18 -12.09 10.91
N GLY A 73 -6.40 -12.04 11.99
CA GLY A 73 -5.23 -12.91 12.16
C GLY A 73 -3.95 -12.49 11.44
N ARG A 74 -3.92 -11.34 10.73
CA ARG A 74 -2.75 -10.84 9.99
C ARG A 74 -2.17 -9.52 10.47
N LYS A 75 -2.24 -9.29 11.79
CA LYS A 75 -1.71 -8.07 12.41
C LYS A 75 -0.18 -8.00 12.30
N LYS A 76 0.50 -9.15 12.49
CA LYS A 76 1.97 -9.22 12.46
C LYS A 76 2.54 -8.75 11.12
N GLU A 77 1.92 -9.15 10.01
CA GLU A 77 2.34 -8.77 8.66
C GLU A 77 2.14 -7.27 8.43
N ILE A 78 1.01 -6.71 8.89
CA ILE A 78 0.76 -5.27 8.83
C ILE A 78 1.81 -4.50 9.64
N ASP A 79 2.12 -4.96 10.86
CA ASP A 79 3.09 -4.30 11.75
C ASP A 79 4.50 -4.30 11.13
N ILE A 80 4.91 -5.41 10.51
CA ILE A 80 6.18 -5.50 9.79
C ILE A 80 6.22 -4.51 8.62
N VAL A 81 5.15 -4.45 7.82
CA VAL A 81 5.08 -3.50 6.70
C VAL A 81 5.14 -2.06 7.21
N GLN A 82 4.39 -1.72 8.26
CA GLN A 82 4.46 -0.38 8.87
C GLN A 82 5.87 -0.05 9.35
N GLN A 83 6.57 -0.99 9.99
CA GLN A 83 7.94 -0.77 10.46
C GLN A 83 8.90 -0.53 9.30
N ILE A 84 8.78 -1.28 8.20
CA ILE A 84 9.60 -1.10 7.00
C ILE A 84 9.34 0.28 6.36
N LEU A 85 8.06 0.63 6.17
CA LEU A 85 7.68 1.91 5.56
C LEU A 85 8.02 3.13 6.44
N SER A 86 8.20 2.93 7.75
CA SER A 86 8.59 4.00 8.69
C SER A 86 10.08 4.34 8.67
N LYS A 87 10.91 3.60 7.91
CA LYS A 87 12.36 3.87 7.83
C LYS A 87 12.63 5.16 7.03
N THR A 88 13.67 5.89 7.41
CA THR A 88 14.11 7.14 6.72
C THR A 88 14.78 6.86 5.37
N ALA A 89 15.35 5.66 5.21
CA ALA A 89 15.98 5.19 3.98
C ALA A 89 15.45 3.79 3.66
N GLU A 90 15.36 3.48 2.36
CA GLU A 90 14.94 2.16 1.86
C GLU A 90 13.58 1.70 2.44
N SER A 91 12.61 2.62 2.46
CA SER A 91 11.25 2.40 2.95
C SER A 91 10.38 1.59 1.97
N ASN A 92 10.93 0.53 1.39
CA ASN A 92 10.28 -0.34 0.40
C ASN A 92 9.83 -1.65 1.05
N ALA A 93 8.54 -1.97 1.00
CA ALA A 93 8.00 -3.21 1.56
C ALA A 93 7.50 -4.15 0.46
N ILE A 94 7.94 -5.42 0.51
CA ILE A 94 7.50 -6.48 -0.40
C ILE A 94 6.56 -7.41 0.35
N ILE A 95 5.42 -7.73 -0.25
CA ILE A 95 4.53 -8.77 0.23
C ILE A 95 4.63 -9.97 -0.71
N SER A 96 5.44 -10.96 -0.33
CA SER A 96 5.56 -12.23 -1.03
C SER A 96 4.63 -13.29 -0.44
N GLY A 97 4.16 -14.21 -1.28
CA GLY A 97 3.27 -15.29 -0.86
C GLY A 97 2.66 -16.01 -2.05
N GLN A 98 2.14 -17.21 -1.81
CA GLN A 98 1.46 -18.01 -2.84
C GLN A 98 0.23 -17.25 -3.41
N PRO A 99 -0.12 -17.44 -4.69
CA PRO A 99 -1.36 -16.90 -5.25
C PRO A 99 -2.58 -17.29 -4.41
N GLY A 100 -3.55 -16.39 -4.27
CA GLY A 100 -4.76 -16.63 -3.48
C GLY A 100 -4.62 -16.43 -1.96
N THR A 101 -3.42 -16.14 -1.45
CA THR A 101 -3.20 -15.90 -0.01
C THR A 101 -3.68 -14.54 0.51
N GLY A 102 -4.44 -13.74 -0.26
CA GLY A 102 -4.97 -12.46 0.23
C GLY A 102 -3.94 -11.34 0.45
N ARG A 103 -2.86 -11.31 -0.36
CA ARG A 103 -1.81 -10.27 -0.29
C ARG A 103 -2.38 -8.85 -0.46
N LYS A 104 -3.31 -8.67 -1.39
CA LYS A 104 -4.03 -7.42 -1.63
C LYS A 104 -4.79 -6.94 -0.38
N THR A 105 -5.41 -7.88 0.34
CA THR A 105 -6.16 -7.57 1.56
C THR A 105 -5.27 -7.03 2.68
N ILE A 106 -3.99 -7.42 2.75
CA ILE A 106 -3.02 -6.83 3.68
C ILE A 106 -2.81 -5.35 3.34
N VAL A 107 -2.64 -5.01 2.05
CA VAL A 107 -2.44 -3.63 1.60
C VAL A 107 -3.70 -2.78 1.87
N GLU A 108 -4.88 -3.32 1.61
CA GLU A 108 -6.14 -2.62 1.90
C GLU A 108 -6.35 -2.39 3.41
N ALA A 109 -6.01 -3.38 4.24
CA ALA A 109 -6.05 -3.24 5.69
C ALA A 109 -5.03 -2.23 6.21
N LEU A 110 -3.83 -2.18 5.60
CA LEU A 110 -2.83 -1.16 5.89
C LEU A 110 -3.33 0.23 5.51
N ALA A 111 -3.90 0.39 4.32
CA ALA A 111 -4.48 1.65 3.85
C ALA A 111 -5.59 2.14 4.80
N LYS A 112 -6.45 1.24 5.28
CA LYS A 112 -7.44 1.55 6.32
C LYS A 112 -6.80 2.00 7.63
N THR A 113 -5.74 1.33 8.08
CA THR A 113 -5.06 1.67 9.34
C THR A 113 -4.40 3.06 9.24
N ILE A 114 -3.80 3.37 8.09
CA ILE A 114 -3.23 4.69 7.77
C ILE A 114 -4.33 5.76 7.71
N TYR A 115 -5.45 5.43 7.08
CA TYR A 115 -6.63 6.29 6.97
C TYR A 115 -7.18 6.69 8.34
N GLU A 116 -7.33 5.71 9.24
CA GLU A 116 -7.85 5.90 10.60
C GLU A 116 -6.84 6.56 11.56
N GLY A 117 -5.62 6.88 11.09
CA GLY A 117 -4.56 7.44 11.94
C GLY A 117 -4.05 6.46 13.01
N LYS A 118 -4.33 5.15 12.87
CA LYS A 118 -3.92 4.10 13.81
C LYS A 118 -2.55 3.50 13.49
N SER A 119 -1.89 3.99 12.44
CA SER A 119 -0.51 3.63 12.10
C SER A 119 0.51 4.50 12.87
N ASN A 120 1.79 4.20 12.70
CA ASN A 120 2.87 5.10 13.14
C ASN A 120 2.65 6.54 12.64
N ALA A 121 3.06 7.55 13.43
CA ALA A 121 2.94 8.97 13.12
C ALA A 121 3.57 9.36 11.77
N LEU A 122 4.63 8.66 11.36
CA LEU A 122 5.25 8.88 10.05
C LEU A 122 4.38 8.45 8.87
N LEU A 123 3.46 7.50 9.06
CA LEU A 123 2.59 6.97 8.01
C LEU A 123 1.16 7.48 8.10
N ALA A 124 0.76 7.96 9.29
CA ALA A 124 -0.60 8.41 9.55
C ALA A 124 -1.04 9.44 8.52
N TYR A 125 -2.26 9.27 8.02
CA TYR A 125 -2.92 10.17 7.07
C TYR A 125 -2.28 10.30 5.68
N LYS A 126 -1.23 9.54 5.37
CA LYS A 126 -0.70 9.45 3.99
C LYS A 126 -1.76 8.91 3.03
N ARG A 127 -1.66 9.30 1.77
CA ARG A 127 -2.45 8.72 0.68
C ARG A 127 -1.82 7.41 0.25
N VAL A 128 -2.60 6.34 0.14
CA VAL A 128 -2.14 5.05 -0.41
C VAL A 128 -2.77 4.91 -1.79
N MET A 129 -1.92 4.84 -2.82
CA MET A 129 -2.33 4.85 -4.22
C MET A 129 -1.89 3.57 -4.90
N LEU A 130 -2.85 2.83 -5.44
CA LEU A 130 -2.66 1.63 -6.22
C LEU A 130 -2.48 2.01 -7.69
N LEU A 131 -1.29 1.78 -8.22
CA LEU A 131 -0.98 2.08 -9.61
C LEU A 131 -1.64 1.06 -10.53
N ASP A 132 -2.40 1.54 -11.52
CA ASP A 132 -2.96 0.72 -12.58
C ASP A 132 -1.93 0.51 -13.69
N MET A 133 -1.21 -0.59 -13.59
CA MET A 133 -0.23 -0.97 -14.60
C MET A 133 -0.88 -1.33 -15.94
N GLU A 134 -2.12 -1.84 -15.95
CA GLU A 134 -2.80 -2.21 -17.19
C GLU A 134 -3.14 -0.96 -18.01
N GLN A 135 -3.58 0.10 -17.34
CA GLN A 135 -3.81 1.40 -17.96
C GLN A 135 -2.51 1.98 -18.55
N ILE A 136 -1.40 1.95 -17.81
CA ILE A 136 -0.09 2.42 -18.29
C ILE A 136 0.38 1.62 -19.51
N LEU A 137 0.21 0.29 -19.48
CA LEU A 137 0.56 -0.59 -20.59
C LEU A 137 -0.31 -0.32 -21.84
N SER A 138 -1.57 0.07 -21.64
CA SER A 138 -2.51 0.36 -22.74
C SER A 138 -2.26 1.71 -23.43
N GLU A 139 -1.68 2.69 -22.72
CA GLU A 139 -1.47 4.05 -23.23
C GLU A 139 -0.48 4.07 -24.41
N ASN A 140 0.59 3.25 -24.34
CA ASN A 140 1.63 3.22 -25.36
C ASN A 140 2.19 1.81 -25.59
N THR A 141 2.31 1.44 -26.86
CA THR A 141 2.97 0.18 -27.27
C THR A 141 4.50 0.29 -27.17
N ASP A 142 5.08 1.49 -27.30
CA ASP A 142 6.52 1.72 -27.18
C ASP A 142 6.97 1.61 -25.71
N GLN A 143 7.93 0.72 -25.47
CA GLN A 143 8.52 0.48 -24.17
C GLN A 143 9.20 1.73 -23.58
N ILE A 144 9.92 2.51 -24.40
CA ILE A 144 10.65 3.68 -23.90
C ILE A 144 9.67 4.73 -23.39
N ALA A 145 8.56 4.93 -24.11
CA ALA A 145 7.50 5.84 -23.70
C ALA A 145 6.82 5.40 -22.40
N ARG A 146 6.58 4.09 -22.21
CA ARG A 146 6.03 3.55 -20.96
C ARG A 146 6.96 3.75 -19.77
N GLU A 147 8.26 3.49 -19.93
CA GLU A 147 9.25 3.71 -18.87
C GLU A 147 9.33 5.18 -18.47
N GLN A 148 9.30 6.08 -19.45
CA GLN A 148 9.30 7.51 -19.20
C GLN A 148 8.04 7.94 -18.45
N LEU A 149 6.86 7.47 -18.88
CA LEU A 149 5.59 7.75 -18.19
C LEU A 149 5.63 7.25 -16.74
N LEU A 150 6.06 6.01 -16.50
CA LEU A 150 6.17 5.47 -15.14
C LEU A 150 7.12 6.33 -14.28
N SER A 151 8.26 6.72 -14.83
CA SER A 151 9.21 7.61 -14.13
C SER A 151 8.57 8.95 -13.77
N GLU A 152 7.83 9.56 -14.70
CA GLU A 152 7.12 10.82 -14.46
C GLU A 152 6.06 10.71 -13.35
N LEU A 153 5.29 9.61 -13.33
CA LEU A 153 4.29 9.33 -12.28
C LEU A 153 4.94 9.16 -10.90
N LEU A 154 6.05 8.42 -10.84
CA LEU A 154 6.80 8.22 -9.59
C LEU A 154 7.47 9.51 -9.11
N ASP A 155 7.98 10.33 -10.01
CA ASP A 155 8.54 11.64 -9.68
C ASP A 155 7.47 12.59 -9.11
N GLU A 156 6.27 12.58 -9.66
CA GLU A 156 5.13 13.34 -9.13
C GLU A 156 4.75 12.86 -7.72
N ALA A 157 4.68 11.55 -7.51
CA ALA A 157 4.44 10.97 -6.19
C ALA A 157 5.53 11.37 -5.17
N ALA A 158 6.80 11.37 -5.59
CA ALA A 158 7.94 11.78 -4.77
C ALA A 158 7.81 13.24 -4.29
N ARG A 159 7.42 14.13 -5.20
CA ARG A 159 7.26 15.57 -4.92
C ARG A 159 6.11 15.83 -3.96
N ALA A 160 5.05 15.03 -4.02
CA ALA A 160 3.90 15.15 -3.12
C ALA A 160 4.24 14.82 -1.65
N LYS A 161 5.30 14.03 -1.37
CA LYS A 161 5.81 13.65 -0.03
C LYS A 161 4.83 12.97 0.93
N ASN A 162 3.56 12.86 0.55
CA ASN A 162 2.46 12.35 1.36
C ASN A 162 1.77 11.14 0.72
N ILE A 163 2.47 10.44 -0.18
CA ILE A 163 1.92 9.34 -0.98
C ILE A 163 2.75 8.08 -0.76
N ILE A 164 2.05 6.95 -0.64
CA ILE A 164 2.58 5.59 -0.67
C ILE A 164 2.06 4.96 -1.96
N VAL A 165 2.96 4.56 -2.85
CA VAL A 165 2.60 3.92 -4.12
C VAL A 165 2.64 2.41 -3.94
N VAL A 166 1.55 1.76 -4.35
CA VAL A 166 1.39 0.31 -4.37
C VAL A 166 1.42 -0.11 -5.84
N ILE A 167 2.31 -1.05 -6.17
CA ILE A 167 2.36 -1.67 -7.50
C ILE A 167 2.08 -3.17 -7.34
N GLU A 168 1.08 -3.65 -8.08
CA GLU A 168 0.76 -5.06 -8.20
C GLU A 168 1.50 -5.67 -9.41
N ASN A 169 1.93 -6.92 -9.28
CA ASN A 169 2.54 -7.71 -10.35
C ASN A 169 3.70 -7.01 -11.08
N PHE A 170 4.59 -6.35 -10.33
CA PHE A 170 5.73 -5.63 -10.91
C PHE A 170 6.60 -6.53 -11.81
N GLU A 171 6.67 -7.82 -11.50
CA GLU A 171 7.38 -8.81 -12.34
C GLU A 171 6.86 -8.88 -13.78
N ARG A 172 5.58 -8.60 -14.06
CA ARG A 172 5.05 -8.59 -15.44
C ARG A 172 5.66 -7.45 -16.26
N TYR A 173 5.99 -6.35 -15.60
CA TYR A 173 6.67 -5.22 -16.22
C TYR A 173 8.14 -5.54 -16.50
N ILE A 174 8.79 -6.33 -15.64
CA ILE A 174 10.20 -6.75 -15.82
C ILE A 174 10.33 -7.90 -16.82
N ALA A 175 9.39 -8.85 -16.86
CA ALA A 175 9.54 -10.09 -17.62
C ALA A 175 9.29 -9.95 -19.14
N ASP A 176 8.61 -8.89 -19.58
CA ASP A 176 8.47 -8.58 -21.02
C ASP A 176 9.83 -8.17 -21.65
N ASP A 177 10.87 -7.98 -20.82
CA ASP A 177 12.25 -7.73 -21.24
C ASP A 177 12.99 -9.02 -21.66
N ALA A 178 12.99 -9.31 -22.96
CA ALA A 178 14.04 -10.15 -23.55
C ALA A 178 15.42 -9.45 -23.67
N GLY A 179 15.63 -8.29 -22.99
CA GLY A 179 16.93 -7.59 -23.01
C GLY A 179 17.05 -6.24 -22.28
N GLY A 180 16.08 -5.82 -21.46
CA GLY A 180 15.93 -4.41 -21.08
C GLY A 180 16.51 -3.93 -19.75
N VAL A 181 17.14 -4.75 -18.90
CA VAL A 181 17.59 -4.25 -17.57
C VAL A 181 18.86 -3.37 -17.65
N LYS A 182 19.63 -3.38 -18.75
CA LYS A 182 20.92 -2.64 -18.82
C LYS A 182 20.77 -1.13 -19.07
N ARG A 183 19.61 -0.64 -19.51
CA ARG A 183 19.42 0.77 -19.92
C ARG A 183 18.86 1.65 -18.80
N PHE A 184 18.07 1.08 -17.89
CA PHE A 184 17.43 1.76 -16.76
C PHE A 184 18.44 2.35 -15.74
N TYR A 185 19.62 1.74 -15.58
CA TYR A 185 20.62 2.15 -14.59
C TYR A 185 21.45 3.40 -14.94
N ARG A 186 21.36 3.93 -16.16
CA ARG A 186 22.31 4.97 -16.63
C ARG A 186 21.83 6.41 -16.41
N HIS A 187 20.58 6.66 -16.01
CA HIS A 187 20.05 8.02 -15.87
C HIS A 187 19.41 8.32 -14.51
N ARG A 188 20.18 9.04 -13.69
CA ARG A 188 19.81 10.03 -12.64
C ARG A 188 18.89 9.59 -11.48
N LYS A 189 19.49 9.58 -10.28
CA LYS A 189 19.15 10.43 -9.11
C LYS A 189 17.65 10.75 -8.87
N VAL A 190 16.79 9.74 -8.78
CA VAL A 190 15.41 9.87 -8.29
C VAL A 190 15.29 9.15 -6.95
N ARG A 191 14.89 9.88 -5.90
CA ARG A 191 14.54 9.34 -4.58
C ARG A 191 13.05 9.04 -4.58
N THR A 192 12.66 7.83 -4.98
CA THR A 192 11.30 7.35 -4.74
C THR A 192 11.28 5.85 -4.47
N SER A 193 10.67 5.50 -3.35
CA SER A 193 10.51 4.15 -2.82
C SER A 193 9.30 3.49 -3.49
N VAL A 194 9.53 2.37 -4.19
CA VAL A 194 8.52 1.43 -4.69
C VAL A 194 9.03 0.00 -4.46
N TYR A 195 8.16 -1.02 -4.33
CA TYR A 195 7.91 -2.16 -5.24
C TYR A 195 7.22 -3.32 -4.46
N SER A 196 6.50 -4.19 -5.17
CA SER A 196 6.35 -5.61 -4.80
C SER A 196 6.23 -6.38 -6.11
N THR A 197 7.09 -7.33 -6.49
CA THR A 197 8.29 -7.95 -5.88
C THR A 197 9.56 -7.06 -6.01
N VAL A 198 10.15 -6.56 -4.91
CA VAL A 198 11.40 -5.76 -4.99
C VAL A 198 12.63 -6.68 -4.95
N TYR A 199 13.20 -7.02 -6.09
CA TYR A 199 14.68 -7.03 -6.14
C TYR A 199 15.11 -5.62 -6.50
N CYS A 200 15.91 -4.97 -5.65
CA CYS A 200 16.74 -3.86 -6.11
C CYS A 200 17.97 -3.72 -5.21
N TYR A 201 19.08 -4.32 -5.64
CA TYR A 201 20.43 -3.89 -5.23
C TYR A 201 20.89 -2.77 -6.19
N TYR A 202 21.49 -1.68 -5.67
CA TYR A 202 22.94 -1.34 -5.78
C TYR A 202 23.26 0.15 -5.42
N TYR A 203 24.11 0.31 -4.39
CA TYR A 203 25.27 1.20 -4.15
C TYR A 203 25.25 2.72 -4.33
N THR A 204 25.71 3.42 -3.27
CA THR A 204 26.73 4.49 -3.37
C THR A 204 27.79 4.36 -2.27
N LEU A 205 29.00 3.99 -2.71
CA LEU A 205 30.34 4.30 -2.17
C LEU A 205 30.48 4.85 -0.73
N SER A 206 30.82 3.94 0.19
CA SER A 206 32.05 4.06 1.01
C SER A 206 32.46 2.65 1.50
N LEU A 207 33.42 2.03 0.83
CA LEU A 207 34.23 0.94 1.44
C LEU A 207 35.33 1.58 2.30
N PRO A 208 36.00 0.87 3.24
CA PRO A 208 35.86 -0.55 3.62
C PRO A 208 35.68 -0.78 5.14
N ALA A 209 35.06 -1.89 5.55
CA ALA A 209 35.55 -2.73 6.68
C ALA A 209 34.60 -3.89 7.00
N ILE A 210 35.11 -5.13 6.81
CA ILE A 210 35.16 -6.25 7.77
C ILE A 210 33.98 -6.41 8.77
N TYR A 211 33.23 -7.52 8.71
CA TYR A 211 33.34 -8.69 9.63
C TYR A 211 32.24 -9.73 9.39
N SER A 212 32.71 -10.98 9.41
CA SER A 212 32.01 -12.23 9.71
C SER A 212 31.01 -12.13 10.87
N TRP A 213 29.88 -12.83 10.81
CA TRP A 213 29.62 -14.18 11.37
C TRP A 213 28.36 -14.75 10.71
#